data_AF-A0AAP0W9Y3-F1
#
_entry.id   AF-A0AAP0W9Y3-F1
#
_cell.length_a   1.000
_cell.length_b   1.000
_cell.length_c   1.000
_cell.angle_alpha   90.00
_cell.angle_beta   90.00
_cell.angle_gamma   90.00
#
_symmetry.space_group_name_H-M   'P 1'
#
loop_
_entity.id
_entity.type
_entity.pdbx_description
1 polymer ?
#
loop_
_entity_poly.entity_id
_entity_poly.type
_entity_poly.pdbx_seq_one_letter_code
_entity_poly.pdbx_strand_id
1 'polypeptide(L)'
;MNIDALLTPVSSEQPCGENLEYDADYMAMEQACAGKAEQQFGDTIIPAEPADWNKVEQLALSLLERSKDLRVMLALTRAWTQLKGLRGYANGLLLVQQALLLYWEPLWPLLEEDGQHDPFYRVNALAALSDKSALSTALRQAALIRHASDEISLRDACSLLDGSKTDCPGYPGGLTRLQDELARGGPGPEAVVLIAERLLTIRETVTEQLGNGGLPEMEQLLKTVNTVAAACQSTDLSSLIPPPASSSAAEPTPQSAPQSADWRTVQLSSRADAQLMLEKVKHYFVRHEPSHPAPLMIERVQRMVELDFMEIIRDLAPDGVHQLETLFGRRDS
;
A
#
# COMPACT_ATOMS: atom_id res chain seq x y z
N MET A 1 -16.86 -16.76 -4.71
CA MET A 1 -15.84 -17.17 -5.69
C MET A 1 -14.73 -17.86 -4.94
N ASN A 2 -14.34 -19.07 -5.37
CA ASN A 2 -13.26 -19.81 -4.74
C ASN A 2 -11.95 -19.60 -5.54
N ILE A 3 -11.02 -18.81 -4.99
CA ILE A 3 -9.73 -18.52 -5.65
C ILE A 3 -8.89 -19.80 -5.79
N ASP A 4 -8.99 -20.74 -4.84
CA ASP A 4 -8.24 -22.00 -4.88
C ASP A 4 -8.63 -22.86 -6.08
N ALA A 5 -9.90 -22.80 -6.50
CA ALA A 5 -10.36 -23.49 -7.70
C ALA A 5 -9.71 -22.91 -8.97
N LEU A 6 -9.55 -21.59 -9.05
CA LEU A 6 -8.88 -20.94 -10.19
C LEU A 6 -7.38 -21.23 -10.23
N LEU A 7 -6.77 -21.54 -9.09
CA LEU A 7 -5.36 -21.91 -8.97
C LEU A 7 -5.10 -23.41 -9.14
N THR A 8 -6.13 -24.24 -9.25
CA THR A 8 -5.98 -25.68 -9.47
C THR A 8 -5.28 -25.91 -10.82
N PRO A 9 -4.25 -26.78 -10.90
CA PRO A 9 -3.56 -27.09 -12.16
C PRO A 9 -4.55 -27.51 -13.24
N VAL A 10 -4.34 -27.04 -14.49
CA VAL A 10 -5.17 -27.44 -15.64
C VAL A 10 -5.02 -28.94 -15.91
N SER A 11 -3.79 -29.44 -15.83
CA SER A 11 -3.47 -30.87 -15.89
C SER A 11 -2.18 -31.17 -15.11
N SER A 12 -1.86 -32.44 -14.90
CA SER A 12 -0.60 -32.86 -14.25
C SER A 12 0.63 -32.58 -15.11
N GLU A 13 0.50 -32.64 -16.43
CA GLU A 13 1.62 -32.45 -17.37
C GLU A 13 1.81 -30.97 -17.75
N GLN A 14 0.71 -30.23 -17.85
CA GLN A 14 0.67 -28.80 -18.17
C GLN A 14 -0.16 -28.06 -17.11
N PRO A 15 0.42 -27.71 -15.95
CA PRO A 15 -0.31 -27.09 -14.86
C PRO A 15 -0.91 -25.72 -15.22
N CYS A 16 -0.25 -24.99 -16.13
CA CYS A 16 -0.73 -23.70 -16.63
C CYS A 16 -1.56 -23.78 -17.93
N GLY A 17 -1.74 -24.96 -18.49
CA GLY A 17 -2.44 -25.14 -19.77
C GLY A 17 -1.77 -24.42 -20.94
N GLU A 18 -2.58 -24.09 -21.95
CA GLU A 18 -2.12 -23.57 -23.24
C GLU A 18 -2.10 -22.03 -23.28
N ASN A 19 -1.34 -21.46 -24.23
CA ASN A 19 -1.44 -20.03 -24.55
C ASN A 19 -2.73 -19.76 -25.32
N LEU A 20 -3.60 -18.90 -24.79
CA LEU A 20 -4.92 -18.59 -25.36
C LEU A 20 -4.99 -17.22 -26.04
N GLU A 21 -3.86 -16.59 -26.38
CA GLU A 21 -3.83 -15.23 -26.96
C GLU A 21 -4.68 -15.06 -28.24
N TYR A 22 -4.79 -16.12 -29.05
CA TYR A 22 -5.60 -16.11 -30.27
C TYR A 22 -6.97 -16.81 -30.09
N ASP A 23 -7.32 -17.21 -28.87
CA ASP A 23 -8.62 -17.82 -28.58
C ASP A 23 -9.74 -16.77 -28.69
N ALA A 24 -10.89 -17.17 -29.23
CA ALA A 24 -12.01 -16.28 -29.42
C ALA A 24 -12.53 -15.66 -28.11
N ASP A 25 -12.49 -16.42 -27.00
CA ASP A 25 -12.91 -15.93 -25.69
C ASP A 25 -11.91 -14.91 -25.13
N TYR A 26 -10.60 -15.08 -25.40
CA TYR A 26 -9.57 -14.12 -25.02
C TYR A 26 -9.77 -12.79 -25.76
N MET A 27 -9.93 -12.83 -27.09
CA MET A 27 -10.21 -11.64 -27.89
C MET A 27 -11.52 -10.96 -27.47
N ALA A 28 -12.57 -11.75 -27.16
CA ALA A 28 -13.84 -11.23 -26.68
C ALA A 28 -13.71 -10.56 -25.30
N MET A 29 -12.86 -11.08 -24.42
CA MET A 29 -12.56 -10.49 -23.11
C MET A 29 -11.84 -9.15 -23.27
N GLU A 30 -10.82 -9.07 -24.14
CA GLU A 30 -10.13 -7.82 -24.42
C GLU A 30 -11.07 -6.76 -25.00
N GLN A 31 -11.92 -7.15 -25.96
CA GLN A 31 -12.92 -6.24 -26.52
C GLN A 31 -13.92 -5.76 -25.45
N ALA A 32 -14.37 -6.64 -24.56
CA ALA A 32 -15.27 -6.29 -23.46
C ALA A 32 -14.60 -5.35 -22.44
N CYS A 33 -13.30 -5.51 -22.20
CA CYS A 33 -12.48 -4.62 -21.37
C CYS A 33 -12.30 -3.23 -21.97
N ALA A 34 -12.16 -3.14 -23.29
CA ALA A 34 -11.96 -1.88 -24.00
C ALA A 34 -13.26 -1.08 -24.18
N GLY A 35 -14.40 -1.77 -24.34
CA GLY A 35 -15.65 -1.15 -24.76
C GLY A 35 -15.60 -0.76 -26.25
N LYS A 36 -16.44 0.18 -26.66
CA LYS A 36 -16.40 0.77 -28.00
C LYS A 36 -16.30 2.28 -27.89
N ALA A 37 -15.33 2.88 -28.58
CA ALA A 37 -15.28 4.32 -28.73
C ALA A 37 -16.48 4.83 -29.55
N GLU A 38 -16.79 6.10 -29.41
CA GLU A 38 -17.74 6.77 -30.30
C GLU A 38 -17.24 6.66 -31.76
N GLN A 39 -18.14 6.32 -32.68
CA GLN A 39 -17.82 6.21 -34.11
C GLN A 39 -18.71 7.15 -34.91
N GLN A 40 -18.11 7.92 -35.82
CA GLN A 40 -18.84 8.80 -36.72
C GLN A 40 -18.75 8.27 -38.16
N PHE A 41 -19.89 7.92 -38.74
CA PHE A 41 -20.02 7.52 -40.15
C PHE A 41 -20.86 8.57 -40.90
N GLY A 42 -20.17 9.51 -41.55
CA GLY A 42 -20.83 10.68 -42.16
C GLY A 42 -21.54 11.50 -41.09
N ASP A 43 -22.87 11.57 -41.19
CA ASP A 43 -23.72 12.29 -40.23
C ASP A 43 -24.23 11.40 -39.08
N THR A 44 -23.94 10.09 -39.10
CA THR A 44 -24.38 9.16 -38.05
C THR A 44 -23.32 9.03 -36.96
N ILE A 45 -23.68 9.39 -35.73
CA ILE A 45 -22.85 9.21 -34.52
C ILE A 45 -23.34 7.96 -33.79
N ILE A 46 -22.47 6.96 -33.67
CA ILE A 46 -22.65 5.78 -32.84
C ILE A 46 -22.01 6.07 -31.49
N PRO A 47 -22.79 6.14 -30.39
CA PRO A 47 -22.27 6.50 -29.08
C PRO A 47 -21.27 5.46 -28.58
N ALA A 48 -20.36 5.90 -27.71
CA ALA A 48 -19.45 4.99 -27.04
C ALA A 48 -20.23 3.97 -26.19
N GLU A 49 -19.80 2.71 -26.22
CA GLU A 49 -20.27 1.66 -25.33
C GLU A 49 -19.20 1.47 -24.24
N PRO A 50 -19.54 1.59 -22.94
CA PRO A 50 -18.58 1.34 -21.88
C PRO A 50 -18.20 -0.15 -21.82
N ALA A 51 -17.12 -0.45 -21.09
CA ALA A 51 -16.71 -1.81 -20.83
C ALA A 51 -17.81 -2.61 -20.09
N ASP A 52 -17.99 -3.88 -20.47
CA ASP A 52 -18.93 -4.80 -19.84
C ASP A 52 -18.19 -5.69 -18.83
N TRP A 53 -18.09 -5.22 -17.59
CA TRP A 53 -17.33 -5.92 -16.55
C TRP A 53 -17.90 -7.28 -16.16
N ASN A 54 -19.22 -7.50 -16.30
CA ASN A 54 -19.81 -8.81 -16.04
C ASN A 54 -19.39 -9.81 -17.12
N LYS A 55 -19.39 -9.38 -18.39
CA LYS A 55 -18.89 -10.19 -19.50
C LYS A 55 -17.39 -10.47 -19.36
N VAL A 56 -16.59 -9.48 -18.96
CA VAL A 56 -15.16 -9.68 -18.68
C VAL A 56 -14.96 -10.71 -17.57
N GLU A 57 -15.68 -10.61 -16.45
CA GLU A 57 -15.61 -11.60 -15.36
C GLU A 57 -15.95 -13.01 -15.88
N GLN A 58 -17.05 -13.16 -16.60
CA GLN A 58 -17.48 -14.45 -17.14
C GLN A 58 -16.43 -15.07 -18.07
N LEU A 59 -15.93 -14.30 -19.04
CA LEU A 59 -14.94 -14.79 -20.02
C LEU A 59 -13.60 -15.11 -19.35
N ALA A 60 -13.12 -14.24 -18.46
CA ALA A 60 -11.87 -14.46 -17.76
C ALA A 60 -11.91 -15.73 -16.88
N LEU A 61 -13.04 -16.00 -16.22
CA LEU A 61 -13.20 -17.23 -15.43
C LEU A 61 -13.17 -18.48 -16.31
N SER A 62 -13.87 -18.47 -17.45
CA SER A 62 -13.84 -19.55 -18.44
C SER A 62 -12.42 -19.81 -18.96
N LEU A 63 -11.68 -18.74 -19.29
CA LEU A 63 -10.29 -18.84 -19.74
C LEU A 63 -9.38 -19.43 -18.65
N LEU A 64 -9.56 -19.04 -17.39
CA LEU A 64 -8.74 -19.52 -16.27
C LEU A 64 -8.93 -21.02 -15.93
N GLU A 65 -10.01 -21.65 -16.41
CA GLU A 65 -10.17 -23.10 -16.35
C GLU A 65 -9.22 -23.83 -17.30
N ARG A 66 -8.80 -23.17 -18.38
CA ARG A 66 -8.00 -23.74 -19.48
C ARG A 66 -6.56 -23.24 -19.50
N SER A 67 -6.30 -22.05 -18.95
CA SER A 67 -4.98 -21.40 -18.98
C SER A 67 -4.74 -20.55 -17.75
N LYS A 68 -3.56 -20.69 -17.12
CA LYS A 68 -3.11 -19.77 -16.07
C LYS A 68 -2.33 -18.66 -16.76
N ASP A 69 -3.04 -17.59 -17.09
CA ASP A 69 -2.50 -16.44 -17.81
C ASP A 69 -2.65 -15.16 -16.99
N LEU A 70 -1.51 -14.49 -16.77
CA LEU A 70 -1.42 -13.26 -16.01
C LEU A 70 -2.25 -12.12 -16.61
N ARG A 71 -2.33 -12.02 -17.94
CA ARG A 71 -3.14 -11.02 -18.65
C ARG A 71 -4.62 -11.21 -18.34
N VAL A 72 -5.07 -12.47 -18.33
CA VAL A 72 -6.45 -12.84 -17.96
C VAL A 72 -6.72 -12.55 -16.48
N MET A 73 -5.79 -12.90 -15.58
CA MET A 73 -5.92 -12.61 -14.15
C MET A 73 -5.99 -11.11 -13.86
N LEU A 74 -5.22 -10.29 -14.58
CA LEU A 74 -5.23 -8.83 -14.43
C LEU A 74 -6.50 -8.20 -15.01
N ALA A 75 -7.03 -8.72 -16.11
CA ALA A 75 -8.35 -8.34 -16.64
C ALA A 75 -9.46 -8.67 -15.64
N LEU A 76 -9.44 -9.87 -15.05
CA LEU A 76 -10.37 -10.28 -13.99
C LEU A 76 -10.24 -9.39 -12.74
N THR A 77 -9.02 -9.05 -12.34
CA THR A 77 -8.75 -8.13 -11.24
C THR A 77 -9.42 -6.78 -11.49
N ARG A 78 -9.32 -6.25 -12.72
CA ARG A 78 -9.98 -5.01 -13.10
C ARG A 78 -11.51 -5.14 -13.07
N ALA A 79 -12.07 -6.21 -13.61
CA ALA A 79 -13.52 -6.46 -13.55
C ALA A 79 -14.03 -6.53 -12.11
N TRP A 80 -13.35 -7.28 -11.24
CA TRP A 80 -13.69 -7.34 -9.82
C TRP A 80 -13.55 -6.00 -9.11
N THR A 81 -12.56 -5.20 -9.47
CA THR A 81 -12.41 -3.84 -8.91
C THR A 81 -13.61 -2.97 -9.25
N GLN A 82 -14.08 -3.04 -10.49
CA GLN A 82 -15.23 -2.26 -10.96
C GLN A 82 -16.55 -2.74 -10.37
N LEU A 83 -16.72 -4.06 -10.21
CA LEU A 83 -17.95 -4.66 -9.71
C LEU A 83 -18.04 -4.69 -8.17
N LYS A 84 -16.90 -4.84 -7.49
CA LYS A 84 -16.81 -5.19 -6.06
C LYS A 84 -15.87 -4.27 -5.27
N GLY A 85 -15.36 -3.21 -5.90
CA GLY A 85 -14.49 -2.21 -5.26
C GLY A 85 -13.16 -2.80 -4.76
N LEU A 86 -12.67 -2.25 -3.65
CA LEU A 86 -11.37 -2.62 -3.06
C LEU A 86 -11.26 -4.10 -2.72
N ARG A 87 -12.35 -4.73 -2.23
CA ARG A 87 -12.36 -6.18 -1.95
C ARG A 87 -12.15 -7.00 -3.22
N GLY A 88 -12.72 -6.56 -4.34
CA GLY A 88 -12.52 -7.17 -5.64
C GLY A 88 -11.07 -7.08 -6.12
N TYR A 89 -10.47 -5.90 -6.00
CA TYR A 89 -9.06 -5.69 -6.32
C TYR A 89 -8.15 -6.57 -5.44
N ALA A 90 -8.40 -6.59 -4.12
CA ALA A 90 -7.65 -7.43 -3.19
C ALA A 90 -7.70 -8.90 -3.63
N ASN A 91 -8.87 -9.45 -3.94
CA ASN A 91 -9.03 -10.83 -4.39
C ASN A 91 -8.30 -11.12 -5.71
N GLY A 92 -8.32 -10.17 -6.65
CA GLY A 92 -7.59 -10.31 -7.90
C GLY A 92 -6.08 -10.31 -7.69
N LEU A 93 -5.56 -9.45 -6.81
CA LEU A 93 -4.14 -9.51 -6.41
C LEU A 93 -3.76 -10.80 -5.71
N LEU A 94 -4.65 -11.37 -4.88
CA LEU A 94 -4.38 -12.67 -4.26
C LEU A 94 -4.21 -13.75 -5.33
N LEU A 95 -5.08 -13.77 -6.34
CA LEU A 95 -4.98 -14.68 -7.46
C LEU A 95 -3.64 -14.50 -8.20
N VAL A 96 -3.28 -13.26 -8.55
CA VAL A 96 -2.02 -12.95 -9.23
C VAL A 96 -0.81 -13.35 -8.38
N GLN A 97 -0.77 -12.97 -7.10
CA GLN A 97 0.30 -13.31 -6.17
C GLN A 97 0.49 -14.83 -6.09
N GLN A 98 -0.58 -15.58 -5.84
CA GLN A 98 -0.50 -17.04 -5.70
C GLN A 98 -0.10 -17.71 -7.01
N ALA A 99 -0.57 -17.22 -8.15
CA ALA A 99 -0.15 -17.73 -9.45
C ALA A 99 1.35 -17.52 -9.70
N LEU A 100 1.89 -16.33 -9.37
CA LEU A 100 3.32 -16.07 -9.47
C LEU A 100 4.15 -16.98 -8.55
N LEU A 101 3.67 -17.24 -7.33
CA LEU A 101 4.37 -18.11 -6.37
C LEU A 101 4.32 -19.59 -6.75
N LEU A 102 3.18 -20.08 -7.25
CA LEU A 102 2.97 -21.49 -7.56
C LEU A 102 3.51 -21.89 -8.94
N TYR A 103 3.45 -20.97 -9.90
CA TYR A 103 3.59 -21.29 -11.31
C TYR A 103 4.60 -20.40 -12.05
N TRP A 104 5.53 -19.77 -11.34
CA TRP A 104 6.47 -18.80 -11.91
C TRP A 104 6.97 -19.17 -13.31
N GLU A 105 7.57 -20.35 -13.48
CA GLU A 105 8.08 -20.79 -14.79
C GLU A 105 6.97 -21.00 -15.84
N PRO A 106 5.98 -21.90 -15.63
CA PRO A 106 4.97 -22.20 -16.66
C PRO A 106 3.85 -21.16 -16.84
N LEU A 107 3.79 -20.10 -16.03
CA LEU A 107 2.72 -19.09 -16.09
C LEU A 107 2.75 -18.33 -17.43
N TRP A 108 1.59 -18.10 -18.05
CA TRP A 108 1.53 -17.29 -19.27
C TRP A 108 1.51 -15.78 -18.95
N PRO A 109 2.18 -14.92 -19.75
CA PRO A 109 3.13 -15.25 -20.83
C PRO A 109 4.43 -15.88 -20.30
N LEU A 110 5.03 -16.81 -21.06
CA LEU A 110 6.28 -17.47 -20.69
C LEU A 110 7.47 -16.49 -20.66
N LEU A 111 8.57 -16.90 -20.01
CA LEU A 111 9.86 -16.19 -20.00
C LEU A 111 10.78 -16.64 -21.14
N GLU A 112 10.30 -17.45 -22.06
CA GLU A 112 11.08 -17.95 -23.19
C GLU A 112 10.33 -17.70 -24.50
N GLU A 113 11.06 -17.19 -25.50
CA GLU A 113 10.63 -17.06 -26.89
C GLU A 113 11.70 -17.69 -27.79
N ASP A 114 11.29 -18.58 -28.70
CA ASP A 114 12.19 -19.34 -29.59
C ASP A 114 13.41 -19.99 -28.89
N GLY A 115 13.20 -20.47 -27.65
CA GLY A 115 14.22 -21.12 -26.83
C GLY A 115 15.25 -20.18 -26.22
N GLN A 116 15.00 -18.87 -26.26
CA GLN A 116 15.82 -17.85 -25.61
C GLN A 116 15.03 -17.23 -24.45
N HIS A 117 15.72 -16.94 -23.35
CA HIS A 117 15.11 -16.26 -22.22
C HIS A 117 14.76 -14.81 -22.61
N ASP A 118 13.47 -14.52 -22.67
CA ASP A 118 12.90 -13.20 -22.92
C ASP A 118 11.74 -12.92 -21.95
N PRO A 119 11.98 -12.15 -20.87
CA PRO A 119 10.95 -11.81 -19.90
C PRO A 119 9.99 -10.71 -20.38
N PHE A 120 10.23 -10.11 -21.57
CA PHE A 120 9.58 -8.89 -22.01
C PHE A 120 8.05 -8.99 -22.00
N TYR A 121 7.48 -10.07 -22.52
CA TYR A 121 6.01 -10.25 -22.56
C TYR A 121 5.39 -10.33 -21.17
N ARG A 122 6.06 -10.98 -20.21
CA ARG A 122 5.58 -11.05 -18.83
C ARG A 122 5.72 -9.72 -18.11
N VAL A 123 6.84 -9.01 -18.31
CA VAL A 123 7.02 -7.65 -17.80
C VAL A 123 5.94 -6.71 -18.35
N ASN A 124 5.62 -6.83 -19.65
CA ASN A 124 4.54 -6.07 -20.27
C ASN A 124 3.16 -6.40 -19.68
N ALA A 125 2.88 -7.67 -19.37
CA ALA A 125 1.66 -8.04 -18.64
C ALA A 125 1.61 -7.41 -17.24
N LEU A 126 2.72 -7.48 -16.48
CA LEU A 126 2.84 -6.87 -15.14
C LEU A 126 2.68 -5.34 -15.17
N ALA A 127 2.95 -4.67 -16.29
CA ALA A 127 2.75 -3.23 -16.46
C ALA A 127 1.29 -2.78 -16.25
N ALA A 128 0.32 -3.71 -16.22
CA ALA A 128 -1.04 -3.41 -15.78
C ALA A 128 -1.11 -2.95 -14.31
N LEU A 129 -0.10 -3.22 -13.49
CA LEU A 129 0.02 -2.71 -12.11
C LEU A 129 0.75 -1.37 -12.02
N SER A 130 1.19 -0.78 -13.14
CA SER A 130 1.85 0.52 -13.13
C SER A 130 0.91 1.67 -12.75
N ASP A 131 1.46 2.77 -12.22
CA ASP A 131 0.74 3.96 -11.73
C ASP A 131 -0.25 4.55 -12.74
N LYS A 132 0.12 4.55 -14.02
CA LYS A 132 -0.67 5.12 -15.12
C LYS A 132 -1.65 4.13 -15.75
N SER A 133 -1.70 2.90 -15.26
CA SER A 133 -2.57 1.88 -15.82
C SER A 133 -4.05 2.17 -15.52
N ALA A 134 -4.92 1.58 -16.34
CA ALA A 134 -6.36 1.66 -16.13
C ALA A 134 -6.79 0.90 -14.85
N LEU A 135 -6.03 -0.11 -14.44
CA LEU A 135 -6.27 -0.88 -13.22
C LEU A 135 -5.92 -0.05 -11.97
N SER A 136 -4.76 0.61 -11.94
CA SER A 136 -4.36 1.52 -10.85
C SER A 136 -5.31 2.73 -10.75
N THR A 137 -5.84 3.19 -11.89
CA THR A 137 -6.87 4.23 -11.90
C THR A 137 -8.18 3.75 -11.29
N ALA A 138 -8.64 2.53 -11.62
CA ALA A 138 -9.84 1.95 -11.02
C ALA A 138 -9.69 1.77 -9.50
N LEU A 139 -8.52 1.32 -9.02
CA LEU A 139 -8.25 1.21 -7.59
C LEU A 139 -8.35 2.56 -6.89
N ARG A 140 -7.69 3.60 -7.43
CA ARG A 140 -7.69 4.96 -6.84
C ARG A 140 -9.09 5.55 -6.75
N GLN A 141 -9.97 5.23 -7.70
CA GLN A 141 -11.35 5.71 -7.76
C GLN A 141 -12.32 4.89 -6.89
N ALA A 142 -11.96 3.67 -6.51
CA ALA A 142 -12.81 2.83 -5.69
C ALA A 142 -13.11 3.48 -4.33
N ALA A 143 -14.36 3.38 -3.88
CA ALA A 143 -14.79 3.88 -2.59
C ALA A 143 -14.08 3.11 -1.46
N LEU A 144 -13.39 3.85 -0.59
CA LEU A 144 -12.79 3.34 0.64
C LEU A 144 -13.84 3.20 1.73
N ILE A 145 -14.64 4.24 1.90
CA ILE A 145 -15.76 4.29 2.84
C ILE A 145 -16.96 4.78 2.07
N ARG A 146 -18.09 4.10 2.24
CA ARG A 146 -19.37 4.46 1.63
C ARG A 146 -20.47 4.33 2.67
N HIS A 147 -21.19 5.42 2.88
CA HIS A 147 -22.42 5.49 3.65
C HIS A 147 -23.59 5.86 2.72
N ALA A 148 -24.81 5.96 3.24
CA ALA A 148 -26.00 6.24 2.43
C ALA A 148 -25.95 7.61 1.72
N SER A 149 -25.30 8.62 2.32
CA SER A 149 -25.23 9.99 1.80
C SER A 149 -23.83 10.44 1.38
N ASP A 150 -22.79 9.76 1.86
CA ASP A 150 -21.41 10.25 1.79
C ASP A 150 -20.46 9.11 1.35
N GLU A 151 -19.40 9.47 0.64
CA GLU A 151 -18.35 8.52 0.27
C GLU A 151 -17.00 9.21 0.15
N ILE A 152 -15.94 8.43 0.35
CA ILE A 152 -14.57 8.87 0.05
C ILE A 152 -13.85 7.80 -0.76
N SER A 153 -13.21 8.21 -1.85
CA SER A 153 -12.37 7.34 -2.67
C SER A 153 -11.04 7.03 -1.98
N LEU A 154 -10.36 5.96 -2.37
CA LEU A 154 -9.02 5.64 -1.86
C LEU A 154 -8.04 6.80 -2.10
N ARG A 155 -8.08 7.41 -3.29
CA ARG A 155 -7.22 8.55 -3.64
C ARG A 155 -7.48 9.77 -2.75
N ASP A 156 -8.74 10.11 -2.54
CA ASP A 156 -9.11 11.29 -1.77
C ASP A 156 -8.81 11.08 -0.27
N ALA A 157 -9.00 9.87 0.24
CA ALA A 157 -8.56 9.49 1.59
C ALA A 157 -7.04 9.65 1.76
N CYS A 158 -6.24 9.16 0.81
CA CYS A 158 -4.79 9.38 0.83
C CYS A 158 -4.44 10.88 0.80
N SER A 159 -5.15 11.68 0.00
CA SER A 159 -4.90 13.12 -0.12
C SER A 159 -5.22 13.90 1.16
N LEU A 160 -6.23 13.47 1.92
CA LEU A 160 -6.50 14.02 3.25
C LEU A 160 -5.41 13.62 4.25
N LEU A 161 -4.99 12.34 4.23
CA LEU A 161 -3.99 11.81 5.17
C LEU A 161 -2.60 12.41 4.96
N ASP A 162 -2.20 12.67 3.71
CA ASP A 162 -0.90 13.27 3.37
C ASP A 162 -0.91 14.81 3.35
N GLY A 163 -2.06 15.42 3.65
CA GLY A 163 -2.23 16.87 3.71
C GLY A 163 -2.27 17.58 2.35
N SER A 164 -2.26 16.84 1.24
CA SER A 164 -2.39 17.42 -0.11
C SER A 164 -3.76 18.06 -0.34
N LYS A 165 -4.78 17.60 0.39
CA LYS A 165 -6.11 18.21 0.46
C LYS A 165 -6.50 18.42 1.92
N THR A 166 -7.19 19.52 2.18
CA THR A 166 -7.75 19.83 3.51
C THR A 166 -9.24 19.51 3.62
N ASP A 167 -9.93 19.32 2.48
CA ASP A 167 -11.36 19.06 2.44
C ASP A 167 -11.72 18.11 1.28
N CYS A 168 -12.85 17.41 1.43
CA CYS A 168 -13.46 16.54 0.44
C CYS A 168 -14.99 16.73 0.46
N PRO A 169 -15.57 17.45 -0.53
CA PRO A 169 -16.99 17.80 -0.52
C PRO A 169 -17.96 16.61 -0.41
N GLY A 170 -17.59 15.43 -0.91
CA GLY A 170 -18.39 14.20 -0.82
C GLY A 170 -18.28 13.47 0.53
N TYR A 171 -17.45 13.96 1.45
CA TYR A 171 -17.15 13.34 2.74
C TYR A 171 -17.01 14.40 3.85
N PRO A 172 -18.14 14.87 4.43
CA PRO A 172 -18.10 15.87 5.50
C PRO A 172 -17.42 15.32 6.76
N GLY A 173 -16.70 16.17 7.49
CA GLY A 173 -15.94 15.80 8.69
C GLY A 173 -14.43 15.61 8.47
N GLY A 174 -13.98 15.60 7.21
CA GLY A 174 -12.57 15.72 6.84
C GLY A 174 -11.65 14.67 7.47
N LEU A 175 -10.41 15.08 7.78
CA LEU A 175 -9.34 14.19 8.25
C LEU A 175 -9.66 13.49 9.57
N THR A 176 -10.22 14.19 10.56
CA THR A 176 -10.51 13.61 11.89
C THR A 176 -11.52 12.48 11.78
N ARG A 177 -12.63 12.70 11.06
CA ARG A 177 -13.61 11.64 10.79
C ARG A 177 -12.98 10.46 10.06
N LEU A 178 -12.14 10.73 9.05
CA LEU A 178 -11.45 9.67 8.31
C LEU A 178 -10.60 8.81 9.25
N GLN A 179 -9.78 9.42 10.11
CA GLN A 179 -8.93 8.71 11.06
C GLN A 179 -9.76 7.82 12.01
N ASP A 180 -10.84 8.35 12.57
CA ASP A 180 -11.74 7.58 13.46
C ASP A 180 -12.37 6.38 12.75
N GLU A 181 -12.81 6.55 11.50
CA GLU A 181 -13.41 5.47 10.71
C GLU A 181 -12.36 4.42 10.27
N LEU A 182 -11.13 4.83 9.93
CA LEU A 182 -10.04 3.90 9.63
C LEU A 182 -9.62 3.10 10.88
N ALA A 183 -9.55 3.73 12.05
CA ALA A 183 -9.25 3.06 13.31
C ALA A 183 -10.32 2.06 13.73
N ARG A 184 -11.59 2.34 13.40
CA ARG A 184 -12.70 1.38 13.60
C ARG A 184 -12.63 0.18 12.65
N GLY A 185 -11.96 0.34 11.51
CA GLY A 185 -11.86 -0.69 10.48
C GLY A 185 -13.14 -0.85 9.66
N GLY A 186 -13.26 -2.00 8.99
CA GLY A 186 -14.36 -2.32 8.10
C GLY A 186 -13.90 -2.80 6.72
N PRO A 187 -14.84 -3.10 5.81
CA PRO A 187 -14.56 -3.85 4.59
C PRO A 187 -13.60 -3.15 3.62
N GLY A 188 -13.62 -1.81 3.57
CA GLY A 188 -12.69 -1.01 2.77
C GLY A 188 -11.30 -0.96 3.40
N PRO A 189 -11.15 -0.46 4.64
CA PRO A 189 -9.89 -0.44 5.38
C PRO A 189 -9.16 -1.80 5.41
N GLU A 190 -9.88 -2.88 5.74
CA GLU A 190 -9.34 -4.25 5.73
C GLU A 190 -8.82 -4.65 4.34
N ALA A 191 -9.56 -4.30 3.28
CA ALA A 191 -9.13 -4.59 1.92
C ALA A 191 -7.84 -3.81 1.56
N VAL A 192 -7.69 -2.55 1.99
CA VAL A 192 -6.47 -1.77 1.72
C VAL A 192 -5.24 -2.39 2.38
N VAL A 193 -5.35 -2.86 3.62
CA VAL A 193 -4.25 -3.56 4.31
C VAL A 193 -3.83 -4.79 3.52
N LEU A 194 -4.78 -5.63 3.11
CA LEU A 194 -4.49 -6.81 2.28
C LEU A 194 -3.88 -6.44 0.92
N ILE A 195 -4.32 -5.33 0.31
CA ILE A 195 -3.76 -4.85 -0.96
C ILE A 195 -2.30 -4.44 -0.78
N ALA A 196 -1.97 -3.74 0.31
CA ALA A 196 -0.61 -3.32 0.63
C ALA A 196 0.34 -4.52 0.73
N GLU A 197 -0.06 -5.52 1.51
CA GLU A 197 0.70 -6.76 1.71
C GLU A 197 0.91 -7.51 0.39
N ARG A 198 -0.16 -7.68 -0.41
CA ARG A 198 -0.11 -8.43 -1.67
C ARG A 198 0.75 -7.73 -2.73
N LEU A 199 0.66 -6.40 -2.84
CA LEU A 199 1.52 -5.63 -3.74
C LEU A 199 2.99 -5.71 -3.33
N LEU A 200 3.29 -5.73 -2.02
CA LEU A 200 4.64 -5.93 -1.51
C LEU A 200 5.17 -7.31 -1.90
N THR A 201 4.41 -8.37 -1.65
CA THR A 201 4.82 -9.74 -2.00
C THR A 201 5.02 -9.90 -3.51
N ILE A 202 4.10 -9.39 -4.35
CA ILE A 202 4.27 -9.41 -5.82
C ILE A 202 5.56 -8.69 -6.22
N ARG A 203 5.83 -7.52 -5.65
CA ARG A 203 7.05 -6.75 -5.95
C ARG A 203 8.31 -7.51 -5.56
N GLU A 204 8.34 -8.10 -4.37
CA GLU A 204 9.46 -8.91 -3.89
C GLU A 204 9.68 -10.12 -4.80
N THR A 205 8.63 -10.87 -5.14
CA THR A 205 8.72 -12.04 -6.04
C THR A 205 9.24 -11.65 -7.42
N VAL A 206 8.73 -10.57 -8.02
CA VAL A 206 9.20 -10.12 -9.34
C VAL A 206 10.64 -9.60 -9.28
N THR A 207 11.02 -8.90 -8.21
CA THR A 207 12.40 -8.41 -8.02
C THR A 207 13.37 -9.57 -7.86
N GLU A 208 13.01 -10.60 -7.09
CA GLU A 208 13.84 -11.79 -6.90
C GLU A 208 14.10 -12.52 -8.21
N GLN A 209 13.08 -12.60 -9.06
CA GLN A 209 13.14 -13.39 -10.30
C GLN A 209 13.69 -12.62 -11.51
N LEU A 210 13.36 -11.34 -11.66
CA LEU A 210 13.68 -10.52 -12.84
C LEU A 210 14.54 -9.29 -12.53
N GLY A 211 14.90 -9.08 -11.25
CA GLY A 211 15.56 -7.87 -10.79
C GLY A 211 14.67 -6.63 -10.90
N ASN A 212 15.25 -5.46 -10.60
CA ASN A 212 14.52 -4.18 -10.65
C ASN A 212 14.01 -3.82 -12.04
N GLY A 213 14.62 -4.34 -13.11
CA GLY A 213 14.21 -4.07 -14.49
C GLY A 213 12.88 -4.73 -14.88
N GLY A 214 12.45 -5.77 -14.16
CA GLY A 214 11.16 -6.42 -14.38
C GLY A 214 9.98 -5.76 -13.63
N LEU A 215 10.25 -4.75 -12.80
CA LEU A 215 9.22 -4.10 -12.00
C LEU A 215 8.43 -3.06 -12.80
N PRO A 216 7.09 -3.04 -12.67
CA PRO A 216 6.28 -1.91 -13.14
C PRO A 216 6.60 -0.64 -12.35
N GLU A 217 6.47 0.53 -12.99
CA GLU A 217 6.48 1.84 -12.31
C GLU A 217 5.25 1.96 -11.39
N MET A 218 5.40 1.75 -10.08
CA MET A 218 4.27 1.62 -9.14
C MET A 218 4.42 2.44 -7.84
N GLU A 219 5.29 3.44 -7.83
CA GLU A 219 5.63 4.22 -6.64
C GLU A 219 4.42 4.98 -6.08
N GLN A 220 3.59 5.58 -6.95
CA GLN A 220 2.41 6.32 -6.50
C GLN A 220 1.30 5.39 -6.01
N LEU A 221 1.14 4.23 -6.65
CA LEU A 221 0.24 3.18 -6.24
C LEU A 221 0.61 2.70 -4.83
N LEU A 222 1.88 2.36 -4.61
CA LEU A 222 2.39 1.93 -3.32
C LEU A 222 2.25 3.02 -2.27
N LYS A 223 2.60 4.29 -2.58
CA LYS A 223 2.39 5.42 -1.66
C LYS A 223 0.93 5.50 -1.23
N THR A 224 0.01 5.50 -2.19
CA THR A 224 -1.43 5.63 -1.94
C THR A 224 -1.93 4.55 -0.99
N VAL A 225 -1.62 3.29 -1.30
CA VAL A 225 -2.08 2.14 -0.52
C VAL A 225 -1.41 2.13 0.86
N ASN A 226 -0.10 2.35 0.95
CA ASN A 226 0.64 2.30 2.21
C ASN A 226 0.26 3.43 3.16
N THR A 227 0.02 4.65 2.66
CA THR A 227 -0.44 5.77 3.50
C THR A 227 -1.77 5.44 4.18
N VAL A 228 -2.72 4.88 3.42
CA VAL A 228 -4.04 4.51 3.97
C VAL A 228 -3.94 3.27 4.86
N ALA A 229 -3.16 2.25 4.47
CA ALA A 229 -2.95 1.05 5.28
C ALA A 229 -2.31 1.36 6.64
N ALA A 230 -1.30 2.25 6.67
CA ALA A 230 -0.66 2.69 7.91
C ALA A 230 -1.65 3.39 8.85
N ALA A 231 -2.56 4.20 8.30
CA ALA A 231 -3.62 4.85 9.08
C ALA A 231 -4.70 3.88 9.59
N CYS A 232 -4.88 2.71 8.96
CA CYS A 232 -5.75 1.65 9.48
C CYS A 232 -5.11 0.91 10.66
N GLN A 233 -3.77 0.82 10.68
CA GLN A 233 -3.00 0.09 11.69
C GLN A 233 -2.54 0.97 12.84
N SER A 234 -2.66 2.30 12.73
CA SER A 234 -2.42 3.23 13.83
C SER A 234 -3.50 3.07 14.89
N THR A 235 -3.36 2.02 15.70
CA THR A 235 -4.22 1.76 16.84
C THR A 235 -3.86 2.80 17.90
N ASP A 236 -4.84 3.64 18.24
CA ASP A 236 -4.77 4.50 19.41
C ASP A 236 -4.72 3.60 20.66
N LEU A 237 -3.51 3.35 21.18
CA LEU A 237 -3.28 2.59 22.42
C LEU A 237 -4.02 3.19 23.63
N SER A 238 -4.56 4.40 23.49
CA SER A 238 -5.45 5.07 24.46
C SER A 238 -6.79 4.33 24.66
N SER A 239 -7.23 3.52 23.70
CA SER A 239 -8.49 2.77 23.76
C SER A 239 -8.42 1.45 24.56
N LEU A 240 -7.22 1.01 24.94
CA LEU A 240 -6.98 -0.18 25.78
C LEU A 240 -7.04 0.13 27.29
N ILE A 241 -7.31 1.38 27.67
CA ILE A 241 -7.54 1.76 29.07
C ILE A 241 -9.04 1.63 29.34
N PRO A 242 -9.49 0.69 30.20
CA PRO A 242 -10.89 0.63 30.59
C PRO A 242 -11.27 1.95 31.28
N PRO A 243 -12.46 2.50 31.02
CA PRO A 243 -12.93 3.63 31.83
C PRO A 243 -12.96 3.20 33.30
N PRO A 244 -12.48 4.03 34.24
CA PRO A 244 -12.58 3.71 35.65
C PRO A 244 -14.07 3.56 36.00
N ALA A 245 -14.42 2.42 36.60
CA ALA A 245 -15.78 2.13 37.04
C ALA A 245 -16.31 3.29 37.88
N SER A 246 -17.43 3.88 37.44
CA SER A 246 -18.06 5.01 38.08
C SER A 246 -18.59 4.60 39.46
N SER A 247 -17.90 5.02 40.52
CA SER A 247 -18.50 5.09 41.86
C SER A 247 -18.98 6.52 42.10
N SER A 248 -20.28 6.61 42.38
CA SER A 248 -21.01 7.85 42.68
C SER A 248 -20.61 8.40 44.06
N ALA A 249 -20.10 9.63 44.11
CA ALA A 249 -20.32 10.57 45.21
C ALA A 249 -19.88 12.00 44.85
N ALA A 250 -20.54 12.99 45.45
CA ALA A 250 -20.63 14.39 45.09
C ALA A 250 -19.38 15.28 45.31
N GLU A 251 -19.38 16.40 44.58
CA GLU A 251 -18.58 17.64 44.64
C GLU A 251 -18.34 18.25 46.04
N PRO A 252 -17.29 19.09 46.29
CA PRO A 252 -16.98 20.31 45.50
C PRO A 252 -15.49 20.66 45.21
N THR A 253 -15.33 21.59 44.26
CA THR A 253 -14.13 22.26 43.70
C THR A 253 -13.38 23.17 44.72
N PRO A 254 -12.24 23.85 44.41
CA PRO A 254 -11.40 23.90 43.18
C PRO A 254 -9.86 23.81 43.44
N GLN A 255 -9.09 23.09 42.62
CA GLN A 255 -7.66 23.40 42.42
C GLN A 255 -7.20 23.04 41.00
N SER A 256 -6.91 24.08 40.23
CA SER A 256 -6.30 24.00 38.91
C SER A 256 -4.81 23.62 39.05
N ALA A 257 -4.45 22.42 38.60
CA ALA A 257 -3.08 21.98 38.35
C ALA A 257 -2.99 21.46 36.91
N PRO A 258 -1.79 21.50 36.29
CA PRO A 258 -1.59 22.07 34.96
C PRO A 258 -2.20 21.22 33.85
N GLN A 259 -2.70 21.91 32.82
CA GLN A 259 -2.94 21.32 31.51
C GLN A 259 -1.72 20.50 31.12
N SER A 260 -1.89 19.20 30.93
CA SER A 260 -0.90 18.36 30.29
C SER A 260 -0.67 18.97 28.91
N ALA A 261 0.50 19.57 28.72
CA ALA A 261 0.95 19.97 27.40
C ALA A 261 0.89 18.72 26.51
N ASP A 262 -0.04 18.74 25.57
CA ASP A 262 -0.20 17.71 24.57
C ASP A 262 1.12 17.72 23.78
N TRP A 263 1.93 16.66 23.87
CA TRP A 263 3.24 16.64 23.19
C TRP A 263 3.10 16.85 21.68
N ARG A 264 1.91 16.55 21.14
CA ARG A 264 1.50 16.81 19.75
C ARG A 264 1.38 18.31 19.40
N THR A 265 1.30 19.19 20.40
CA THR A 265 1.28 20.66 20.23
C THR A 265 2.67 21.30 20.34
N VAL A 266 3.70 20.54 20.73
CA VAL A 266 5.07 21.05 20.81
C VAL A 266 5.70 20.99 19.42
N GLN A 267 5.62 22.10 18.68
CA GLN A 267 6.39 22.28 17.46
C GLN A 267 7.87 22.49 17.82
N LEU A 268 8.71 21.50 17.52
CA LEU A 268 10.16 21.65 17.58
C LEU A 268 10.63 22.41 16.35
N SER A 269 11.00 23.67 16.53
CA SER A 269 11.41 24.57 15.44
C SER A 269 12.92 24.71 15.32
N SER A 270 13.65 24.33 16.37
CA SER A 270 15.10 24.46 16.44
C SER A 270 15.76 23.30 17.18
N ARG A 271 17.07 23.17 16.95
CA ARG A 271 17.93 22.20 17.63
C ARG A 271 18.06 22.47 19.14
N ALA A 272 17.95 23.74 19.54
CA ALA A 272 17.92 24.13 20.96
C ALA A 272 16.62 23.63 21.65
N ASP A 273 15.48 23.66 20.95
CA ASP A 273 14.21 23.14 21.47
C ASP A 273 14.32 21.63 21.75
N ALA A 274 14.96 20.89 20.84
CA ALA A 274 15.20 19.46 20.99
C ALA A 274 16.12 19.15 22.19
N GLN A 275 17.20 19.93 22.37
CA GLN A 275 18.09 19.79 23.53
C GLN A 275 17.37 20.04 24.86
N LEU A 276 16.52 21.08 24.92
CA LEU A 276 15.72 21.42 26.11
C LEU A 276 14.72 20.32 26.47
N MET A 277 14.09 19.70 25.48
CA MET A 277 13.14 18.61 25.69
C MET A 277 13.82 17.32 26.14
N LEU A 278 14.98 16.99 25.55
CA LEU A 278 15.80 15.87 26.02
C LEU A 278 16.23 16.06 27.47
N GLU A 279 16.59 17.28 27.87
CA GLU A 279 16.93 17.58 29.27
C GLU A 279 15.73 17.37 30.21
N LYS A 280 14.53 17.80 29.79
CA LYS A 280 13.29 17.57 30.55
C LYS A 280 12.98 16.08 30.71
N VAL A 281 13.16 15.28 29.67
CA VAL A 281 12.97 13.82 29.71
C VAL A 281 14.01 13.15 30.61
N LYS A 282 15.29 13.55 30.51
CA LYS A 282 16.35 13.07 31.42
C LYS A 282 15.98 13.34 32.88
N HIS A 283 15.52 14.55 33.19
CA HIS A 283 15.15 14.94 34.55
C HIS A 283 13.95 14.15 35.11
N TYR A 284 13.03 13.71 34.24
CA TYR A 284 11.95 12.80 34.60
C TYR A 284 12.51 11.43 35.01
N PHE A 285 13.34 10.79 34.18
CA PHE A 285 13.90 9.48 34.48
C PHE A 285 14.77 9.48 35.74
N VAL A 286 15.59 10.51 35.96
CA VAL A 286 16.38 10.64 37.19
C VAL A 286 15.49 10.71 38.44
N ARG A 287 14.31 11.32 38.33
CA ARG A 287 13.39 11.53 39.47
C ARG A 287 12.47 10.34 39.72
N HIS A 288 12.01 9.67 38.66
CA HIS A 288 10.98 8.64 38.74
C HIS A 288 11.54 7.21 38.59
N GLU A 289 12.68 7.04 37.90
CA GLU A 289 13.27 5.75 37.56
C GLU A 289 14.82 5.79 37.58
N PRO A 290 15.46 6.00 38.75
CA PRO A 290 16.91 6.26 38.85
C PRO A 290 17.80 5.09 38.40
N SER A 291 17.27 3.87 38.34
CA SER A 291 17.96 2.67 37.85
C SER A 291 17.78 2.43 36.34
N HIS A 292 16.97 3.24 35.66
CA HIS A 292 16.73 3.11 34.23
C HIS A 292 17.96 3.62 33.44
N PRO A 293 18.40 2.97 32.34
CA PRO A 293 19.58 3.39 31.59
C PRO A 293 19.37 4.66 30.73
N ALA A 294 18.11 5.11 30.58
CA ALA A 294 17.76 6.25 29.70
C ALA A 294 18.52 7.55 30.01
N PRO A 295 18.74 7.99 31.27
CA PRO A 295 19.50 9.21 31.54
C PRO A 295 20.91 9.20 30.96
N LEU A 296 21.60 8.05 31.00
CA LEU A 296 22.94 7.88 30.44
C LEU A 296 22.92 7.95 28.91
N MET A 297 21.90 7.36 28.29
CA MET A 297 21.73 7.37 26.84
C MET A 297 21.33 8.76 26.32
N ILE A 298 20.42 9.44 27.01
CA ILE A 298 19.99 10.80 26.66
C ILE A 298 21.17 11.76 26.76
N GLU A 299 21.97 11.66 27.81
CA GLU A 299 23.17 12.50 27.96
C GLU A 299 24.20 12.23 26.87
N ARG A 300 24.33 10.97 26.43
CA ARG A 300 25.20 10.62 25.29
C ARG A 300 24.68 11.24 24.00
N VAL A 301 23.38 11.14 23.73
CA VAL A 301 22.73 11.75 22.56
C VAL A 301 22.91 13.28 22.59
N GLN A 302 22.70 13.94 23.73
CA GLN A 302 22.87 15.39 23.86
C GLN A 302 24.31 15.85 23.54
N ARG A 303 25.34 15.06 23.89
CA ARG A 303 26.74 15.34 23.54
C ARG A 303 27.03 15.15 22.05
N MET A 304 26.42 14.15 21.42
CA MET A 304 26.66 13.81 20.01
C MET A 304 25.93 14.73 19.04
N VAL A 305 24.88 15.43 19.50
CA VAL A 305 24.08 16.33 18.67
C VAL A 305 24.94 17.44 18.04
N GLU A 306 26.05 17.85 18.67
CA GLU A 306 27.00 18.89 18.20
C GLU A 306 28.14 18.41 17.32
N LEU A 307 28.30 17.11 17.14
CA LEU A 307 29.42 16.53 16.43
C LEU A 307 29.11 16.31 14.94
N ASP A 308 30.16 16.37 14.12
CA ASP A 308 30.05 15.94 12.73
C ASP A 308 29.93 14.40 12.64
N PHE A 309 29.46 13.91 11.48
CA PHE A 309 29.20 12.48 11.29
C PHE A 309 30.45 11.60 11.54
N MET A 310 31.65 12.10 11.23
CA MET A 310 32.89 11.35 11.42
C MET A 310 33.32 11.32 12.90
N GLU A 311 33.09 12.39 13.64
CA GLU A 311 33.25 12.47 15.08
C GLU A 311 32.28 11.54 15.83
N ILE A 312 31.03 11.45 15.35
CA ILE A 312 30.01 10.51 15.87
C ILE A 312 30.46 9.05 15.71
N ILE A 313 30.97 8.68 14.53
CA ILE A 313 31.46 7.32 14.28
C ILE A 313 32.71 7.02 15.10
N ARG A 314 33.60 8.01 15.27
CA ARG A 314 34.82 7.88 16.08
C ARG A 314 34.51 7.68 17.57
N ASP A 315 33.42 8.24 18.09
CA ASP A 315 32.95 8.03 19.47
C ASP A 315 32.16 6.71 19.65
N LEU A 316 31.36 6.32 18.64
CA LEU A 316 30.45 5.18 18.77
C LEU A 316 31.11 3.83 18.44
N ALA A 317 31.97 3.79 17.43
CA ALA A 317 32.60 2.58 16.92
C ALA A 317 33.96 2.91 16.26
N PRO A 318 35.04 3.09 17.05
CA PRO A 318 36.35 3.50 16.53
C PRO A 318 36.90 2.56 15.45
N ASP A 319 36.58 1.26 15.52
CA ASP A 319 36.99 0.26 14.51
C ASP A 319 36.21 0.38 13.18
N GLY A 320 35.03 1.01 13.19
CA GLY A 320 34.18 1.23 12.00
C GLY A 320 34.65 2.41 11.13
N VAL A 321 35.51 3.28 11.67
CA VAL A 321 36.08 4.41 10.94
C VAL A 321 36.89 3.94 9.72
N HIS A 322 37.70 2.89 9.89
CA HIS A 322 38.52 2.35 8.80
C HIS A 322 37.71 1.72 7.67
N GLN A 323 36.55 1.13 7.97
CA GLN A 323 35.64 0.58 6.95
C GLN A 323 34.98 1.68 6.13
N LEU A 324 34.59 2.79 6.78
CA LEU A 324 34.00 3.95 6.11
C LEU A 324 35.03 4.73 5.27
N GLU A 325 36.27 4.89 5.74
CA GLU A 325 37.36 5.48 4.97
C GLU A 325 37.68 4.67 3.70
N THR A 326 37.53 3.35 3.75
CA THR A 326 37.74 2.45 2.61
C THR A 326 36.60 2.53 1.59
N LEU A 327 35.35 2.74 2.06
CA LEU A 327 34.15 2.80 1.21
C LEU A 327 33.97 4.16 0.51
N PHE A 328 34.34 5.26 1.16
CA PHE A 328 34.10 6.61 0.65
C PHE A 328 35.35 7.34 0.15
N GLY A 329 36.54 6.76 0.37
CA GLY A 329 37.82 7.41 0.08
C GLY A 329 38.14 8.54 1.05
N ARG A 330 39.43 8.83 1.27
CA ARG A 330 39.85 9.94 2.12
C ARG A 330 39.37 11.27 1.51
N ARG A 331 38.57 12.03 2.28
CA ARG A 331 38.49 13.48 2.10
C ARG A 331 39.72 14.06 2.77
N ASP A 332 40.76 14.33 1.98
CA ASP A 332 41.80 15.24 2.44
C ASP A 332 41.20 16.64 2.55
N SER A 333 41.45 17.25 3.71
CA SER A 333 41.13 18.62 4.16
C SER A 333 41.25 19.72 3.12
#